data_AF-A0A3D8HVL4-F1
#
_entry.id   AF-A0A3D8HVL4-F1
#
_cell.length_a   1.000
_cell.length_b   1.000
_cell.length_c   1.000
_cell.angle_alpha   90.00
_cell.angle_beta   90.00
_cell.angle_gamma   90.00
#
_symmetry.space_group_name_H-M   'P 1'
#
loop_
_entity.id
_entity.type
_entity.pdbx_description
1 polymer ?
#
loop_
_entity_poly.entity_id
_entity_poly.type
_entity_poly.pdbx_seq_one_letter_code
_entity_poly.pdbx_strand_id
1 'polypeptide(L)'
;MVKLKKIDFSNARLHFAFEGLIALIPYLILPFSAPIAFFAALFLLLVLSFFSPGRFARVALGICIAIGGAVSYSDCDLCQGDLINYYTTYTNLAHGNLDSIFDYGKGVEFLLPLYWFFWTLIFGQISSVHFDILNVFTQSILLLIWIEKYSAERLSKQEIAVCIVLVFLLYEFLGGGWLIRQYYSSIFLLFALTAYSRFKIFFFLLLAFLCHTSAILFFVIFYILQKYPKSGFIVMGFLAFMFVSQSIFPVIFNYVDILPDFFKLKLGVYTKVMQDGALPSPRYLIIGFILVLYSLIFFKKIDSQWRWIIILYGPICCIAGFISIHFFERLVVLYYAVASGFFFFVVLKNSYVMLYLWAFILFIDRIRTYIKFKDNPIGSFVNFYPITGDWFYFLLQ
;
A
#
# COMPACT_ATOMS: atom_id res chain seq x y z
N MET A 1 -1.17 35.21 7.38
CA MET A 1 -0.39 34.76 6.20
C MET A 1 1.08 35.04 6.50
N VAL A 2 1.77 34.13 7.17
CA VAL A 2 3.22 34.28 7.44
C VAL A 2 3.95 33.77 6.21
N LYS A 3 4.32 34.67 5.30
CA LYS A 3 5.27 34.34 4.23
C LYS A 3 6.62 34.10 4.92
N LEU A 4 7.01 32.84 5.06
CA LEU A 4 8.40 32.50 5.35
C LEU A 4 9.26 33.21 4.32
N LYS A 5 10.14 34.08 4.80
CA LYS A 5 11.07 34.88 4.02
C LYS A 5 11.76 33.92 3.03
N LYS A 6 11.66 34.19 1.73
CA LYS A 6 12.45 33.47 0.71
C LYS A 6 13.92 33.63 1.11
N ILE A 7 14.51 32.60 1.67
CA ILE A 7 15.95 32.52 1.83
C ILE A 7 16.49 32.44 0.40
N ASP A 8 17.22 33.47 0.00
CA ASP A 8 17.80 33.57 -1.33
C ASP A 8 18.99 32.61 -1.42
N PHE A 9 18.72 31.39 -1.86
CA PHE A 9 19.75 30.40 -2.17
C PHE A 9 20.33 30.72 -3.56
N SER A 10 21.16 31.75 -3.63
CA SER A 10 21.75 32.30 -4.86
C SER A 10 22.62 31.34 -5.67
N ASN A 11 22.77 30.08 -5.23
CA ASN A 11 23.51 29.05 -5.96
C ASN A 11 22.72 27.73 -6.01
N ALA A 12 21.89 27.56 -7.04
CA ALA A 12 21.07 26.36 -7.26
C ALA A 12 21.91 25.06 -7.28
N ARG A 13 23.19 25.13 -7.68
CA ARG A 13 24.13 24.01 -7.62
C ARG A 13 24.50 23.61 -6.20
N LEU A 14 24.70 24.59 -5.31
CA LEU A 14 25.00 24.34 -3.90
C LEU A 14 23.79 23.73 -3.19
N HIS A 15 22.58 24.20 -3.50
CA HIS A 15 21.34 23.63 -2.97
C HIS A 15 21.17 22.17 -3.40
N PHE A 16 21.39 21.86 -4.69
CA PHE A 16 21.34 20.50 -5.19
C PHE A 16 22.40 19.60 -4.55
N ALA A 17 23.64 20.08 -4.40
CA ALA A 17 24.71 19.34 -3.74
C ALA A 17 24.40 19.07 -2.26
N PHE A 18 23.89 20.07 -1.55
CA PHE A 18 23.49 19.94 -0.15
C PHE A 18 22.33 18.95 0.04
N GLU A 19 21.27 19.09 -0.75
CA GLU A 19 20.16 18.13 -0.77
C GLU A 19 20.64 16.71 -1.10
N GLY A 20 21.55 16.58 -2.06
CA GLY A 20 22.12 15.30 -2.45
C GLY A 20 22.92 14.66 -1.32
N LEU A 21 23.78 15.42 -0.64
CA LEU A 21 24.54 14.94 0.51
C LEU A 21 23.61 14.47 1.64
N ILE A 22 22.56 15.24 1.97
CA ILE A 22 21.57 14.84 2.97
C ILE A 22 20.83 13.56 2.55
N ALA A 23 20.41 13.48 1.28
CA ALA A 23 19.70 12.32 0.76
C ALA A 23 20.54 11.03 0.78
N LEU A 24 21.88 11.15 0.81
CA LEU A 24 22.81 10.01 0.90
C LEU A 24 23.05 9.53 2.34
N ILE A 25 22.74 10.32 3.37
CA ILE A 25 22.96 9.93 4.78
C ILE A 25 22.27 8.58 5.11
N PRO A 26 20.98 8.36 4.77
CA PRO A 26 20.34 7.08 5.04
C PRO A 26 20.97 5.90 4.30
N TYR A 27 21.53 6.12 3.11
CA TYR A 27 22.23 5.07 2.36
C TYR A 27 23.54 4.65 3.02
N LEU A 28 24.21 5.56 3.75
CA LEU A 28 25.38 5.20 4.55
C LEU A 28 24.98 4.34 5.76
N ILE A 29 23.77 4.51 6.29
CA ILE A 29 23.25 3.74 7.44
C ILE A 29 22.69 2.39 6.98
N LEU A 30 22.14 2.33 5.77
CA LEU A 30 21.41 1.18 5.24
C LEU A 30 22.18 -0.15 5.40
N PRO A 31 23.48 -0.28 5.07
CA PRO A 31 24.25 -1.50 5.30
C PRO A 31 24.32 -1.99 6.74
N PHE A 32 24.12 -1.09 7.72
CA PHE A 32 24.25 -1.39 9.15
C PHE A 32 22.89 -1.63 9.81
N SER A 33 21.87 -0.88 9.39
CA SER A 33 20.52 -1.00 9.95
C SER A 33 19.49 -0.46 8.97
N ALA A 34 18.84 -1.37 8.25
CA ALA A 34 17.70 -1.04 7.39
C ALA A 34 16.57 -0.28 8.11
N PRO A 35 16.21 -0.61 9.38
CA PRO A 35 15.21 0.15 10.12
C PRO A 35 15.63 1.59 10.43
N ILE A 36 16.89 1.82 10.87
CA ILE A 36 17.34 3.21 11.08
C ILE A 36 17.33 3.95 9.74
N ALA A 37 17.85 3.36 8.67
CA ALA A 37 17.87 3.99 7.36
C ALA A 37 16.45 4.36 6.88
N PHE A 38 15.47 3.49 7.10
CA PHE A 38 14.05 3.74 6.83
C PHE A 38 13.53 4.97 7.61
N PHE A 39 13.70 5.01 8.92
CA PHE A 39 13.22 6.12 9.75
C PHE A 39 14.00 7.41 9.51
N ALA A 40 15.31 7.34 9.29
CA ALA A 40 16.15 8.47 8.95
C ALA A 40 15.73 9.08 7.61
N ALA A 41 15.46 8.25 6.59
CA ALA A 41 15.01 8.74 5.29
C ALA A 41 13.63 9.40 5.36
N LEU A 42 12.68 8.83 6.11
CA LEU A 42 11.38 9.45 6.38
C LEU A 42 11.51 10.80 7.09
N PHE A 43 12.33 10.85 8.15
CA PHE A 43 12.56 12.07 8.92
C PHE A 43 13.23 13.16 8.08
N LEU A 44 14.29 12.81 7.35
CA LEU A 44 15.00 13.76 6.48
C LEU A 44 14.08 14.27 5.37
N LEU A 45 13.23 13.41 4.77
CA LEU A 45 12.28 13.87 3.77
C LEU A 45 11.22 14.83 4.35
N LEU A 46 10.76 14.57 5.58
CA LEU A 46 9.83 15.44 6.31
C LEU A 46 10.46 16.78 6.70
N VAL A 47 11.74 16.80 7.08
CA VAL A 47 12.47 18.03 7.38
C VAL A 47 12.78 18.80 6.09
N LEU A 48 13.24 18.11 5.05
CA LEU A 48 13.54 18.71 3.77
C LEU A 48 12.29 19.28 3.10
N SER A 49 11.08 18.76 3.38
CA SER A 49 9.85 19.30 2.80
C SER A 49 9.61 20.78 3.16
N PHE A 50 10.15 21.29 4.28
CA PHE A 50 10.12 22.72 4.59
C PHE A 50 10.95 23.56 3.60
N PHE A 51 11.93 22.96 2.94
CA PHE A 51 12.86 23.60 2.00
C PHE A 51 12.54 23.34 0.52
N SER A 52 11.40 22.72 0.20
CA SER A 52 10.98 22.42 -1.18
C SER A 52 11.96 21.52 -1.96
N PRO A 53 12.18 20.28 -1.50
CA PRO A 53 13.28 19.45 -1.96
C PRO A 53 13.18 19.17 -3.46
N GLY A 54 14.32 19.14 -4.14
CA GLY A 54 14.43 18.72 -5.52
C GLY A 54 13.90 17.30 -5.77
N ARG A 55 13.58 16.99 -7.03
CA ARG A 55 13.09 15.65 -7.41
C ARG A 55 14.10 14.55 -7.08
N PHE A 56 15.40 14.83 -7.27
CA PHE A 56 16.47 13.91 -6.93
C PHE A 56 16.42 13.49 -5.45
N ALA A 57 16.41 14.46 -4.53
CA ALA A 57 16.37 14.17 -3.10
C ALA A 57 15.10 13.40 -2.68
N ARG A 58 13.93 13.78 -3.20
CA ARG A 58 12.67 13.06 -2.93
C ARG A 58 12.71 11.62 -3.43
N VAL A 59 13.18 11.39 -4.65
CA VAL A 59 13.26 10.06 -5.25
C VAL A 59 14.32 9.21 -4.55
N ALA A 60 15.50 9.75 -4.27
CA ALA A 60 16.57 9.04 -3.56
C ALA A 60 16.11 8.64 -2.14
N LEU A 61 15.58 9.58 -1.36
CA LEU A 61 15.04 9.26 -0.04
C LEU A 61 13.86 8.28 -0.14
N GLY A 62 12.96 8.45 -1.11
CA GLY A 62 11.86 7.53 -1.37
C GLY A 62 12.31 6.10 -1.69
N ILE A 63 13.38 5.93 -2.48
CA ILE A 63 13.98 4.63 -2.77
C ILE A 63 14.60 4.04 -1.50
N CYS A 64 15.31 4.85 -0.70
CA CYS A 64 15.86 4.37 0.58
C CYS A 64 14.75 3.93 1.56
N ILE A 65 13.62 4.65 1.60
CA ILE A 65 12.43 4.27 2.36
C ILE A 65 11.87 2.93 1.86
N ALA A 66 11.78 2.75 0.53
CA ALA A 66 11.31 1.50 -0.06
C ALA A 66 12.21 0.30 0.28
N ILE A 67 13.54 0.44 0.15
CA ILE A 67 14.50 -0.62 0.47
C ILE A 67 14.49 -0.90 1.97
N GLY A 68 14.66 0.14 2.80
CA GLY A 68 14.72 0.00 4.25
C GLY A 68 13.43 -0.59 4.82
N GLY A 69 12.27 -0.18 4.30
CA GLY A 69 10.98 -0.73 4.69
C GLY A 69 10.79 -2.17 4.23
N ALA A 70 11.16 -2.53 3.00
CA ALA A 70 11.06 -3.92 2.53
C ALA A 70 11.92 -4.85 3.39
N VAL A 71 13.20 -4.53 3.60
CA VAL A 71 14.09 -5.35 4.44
C VAL A 71 13.56 -5.45 5.88
N SER A 72 13.19 -4.32 6.49
CA SER A 72 12.80 -4.29 7.92
C SER A 72 11.51 -5.06 8.25
N TYR A 73 10.66 -5.35 7.26
CA TYR A 73 9.33 -5.92 7.46
C TYR A 73 9.08 -7.24 6.69
N SER A 74 9.99 -7.68 5.81
CA SER A 74 9.84 -8.89 4.99
C SER A 74 10.88 -9.98 5.25
N ASP A 75 11.83 -9.75 6.15
CA ASP A 75 12.75 -10.80 6.58
C ASP A 75 12.03 -11.78 7.51
N CYS A 76 11.31 -12.75 6.96
CA CYS A 76 10.55 -13.74 7.72
C CYS A 76 11.16 -15.14 7.63
N ASP A 77 11.57 -15.71 8.77
CA ASP A 77 12.03 -17.11 8.87
C ASP A 77 10.90 -18.12 8.56
N LEU A 78 9.65 -17.71 8.75
CA LEU A 78 8.48 -18.55 8.53
C LEU A 78 7.67 -18.00 7.36
N CYS A 79 7.88 -18.59 6.19
CA CYS A 79 6.97 -18.46 5.07
C CYS A 79 5.60 -19.02 5.51
N GLN A 80 4.60 -18.15 5.72
CA GLN A 80 3.26 -18.52 6.21
C GLN A 80 2.14 -17.87 5.40
N GLY A 81 0.93 -18.41 5.55
CA GLY A 81 -0.27 -17.91 4.88
C GLY A 81 -0.14 -17.94 3.36
N ASP A 82 -0.56 -16.85 2.72
CA ASP A 82 -0.55 -16.70 1.27
C ASP A 82 0.88 -16.64 0.68
N LEU A 83 1.89 -16.22 1.47
CA LEU A 83 3.29 -16.15 1.02
C LEU A 83 3.85 -17.53 0.64
N ILE A 84 3.44 -18.60 1.33
CA ILE A 84 3.83 -19.99 0.98
C ILE A 84 3.43 -20.31 -0.45
N ASN A 85 2.18 -19.97 -0.82
CA ASN A 85 1.65 -20.27 -2.13
C ASN A 85 2.40 -19.48 -3.22
N TYR A 86 2.70 -18.20 -2.95
CA TYR A 86 3.46 -17.34 -3.86
C TYR A 86 4.89 -17.85 -4.06
N TYR A 87 5.58 -18.19 -2.96
CA TYR A 87 6.94 -18.72 -3.04
C TYR A 87 6.99 -20.12 -3.67
N THR A 88 6.00 -20.98 -3.43
CA THR A 88 5.90 -22.30 -4.10
C THR A 88 5.74 -22.15 -5.62
N THR A 89 4.96 -21.17 -6.06
CA THR A 89 4.81 -20.86 -7.49
C THR A 89 6.15 -20.41 -8.07
N TYR A 90 6.87 -19.52 -7.36
CA TYR A 90 8.21 -19.09 -7.75
C TYR A 90 9.19 -20.27 -7.87
N THR A 91 9.25 -21.15 -6.86
CA THR A 91 10.17 -22.29 -6.88
C THR A 91 9.81 -23.26 -8.00
N ASN A 92 8.54 -23.54 -8.26
CA ASN A 92 8.11 -24.37 -9.40
C ASN A 92 8.60 -23.79 -10.73
N LEU A 93 8.46 -22.48 -10.93
CA LEU A 93 8.96 -21.78 -12.12
C LEU A 93 10.49 -21.88 -12.23
N ALA A 94 11.21 -21.76 -11.11
CA ALA A 94 12.66 -21.88 -11.06
C ALA A 94 13.14 -23.30 -11.43
N HIS A 95 12.34 -24.33 -11.13
CA HIS A 95 12.59 -25.72 -11.54
C HIS A 95 12.09 -26.04 -12.95
N GLY A 96 11.62 -25.05 -13.72
CA GLY A 96 11.21 -25.20 -15.11
C GLY A 96 9.75 -25.63 -15.31
N ASN A 97 8.93 -25.69 -14.26
CA ASN A 97 7.50 -25.94 -14.39
C ASN A 97 6.78 -24.65 -14.83
N LEU A 98 6.61 -24.47 -16.14
CA LEU A 98 5.96 -23.29 -16.72
C LEU A 98 4.43 -23.24 -16.48
N ASP A 99 3.79 -24.36 -16.14
CA ASP A 99 2.36 -24.39 -15.86
C ASP A 99 2.02 -23.54 -14.61
N SER A 100 2.99 -23.36 -13.71
CA SER A 100 2.86 -22.50 -12.54
C SER A 100 2.62 -21.02 -12.87
N ILE A 101 2.80 -20.59 -14.13
CA ILE A 101 2.36 -19.25 -14.58
C ILE A 101 0.85 -19.05 -14.38
N PHE A 102 0.07 -20.15 -14.37
CA PHE A 102 -1.38 -20.14 -14.34
C PHE A 102 -1.99 -20.57 -12.98
N ASP A 103 -1.18 -20.65 -11.91
CA ASP A 103 -1.60 -21.15 -10.60
C ASP A 103 -2.73 -20.32 -9.94
N TYR A 104 -2.89 -19.05 -10.35
CA TYR A 104 -3.87 -18.14 -9.74
C TYR A 104 -5.07 -17.81 -10.64
N GLY A 105 -6.25 -17.75 -10.03
CA GLY A 105 -7.47 -17.30 -10.71
C GLY A 105 -7.85 -18.17 -11.91
N LYS A 106 -7.50 -19.47 -11.88
CA LYS A 106 -7.61 -20.40 -13.02
C LYS A 106 -6.86 -19.91 -14.27
N GLY A 107 -5.66 -19.40 -14.08
CA GLY A 107 -4.81 -18.88 -15.15
C GLY A 107 -5.09 -17.46 -15.60
N VAL A 108 -6.10 -16.79 -15.05
CA VAL A 108 -6.37 -15.38 -15.39
C VAL A 108 -5.40 -14.44 -14.66
N GLU A 109 -5.00 -14.77 -13.44
CA GLU A 109 -4.15 -13.91 -12.60
C GLU A 109 -2.65 -14.21 -12.81
N PHE A 110 -2.22 -14.22 -14.08
CA PHE A 110 -0.89 -14.69 -14.48
C PHE A 110 0.21 -13.61 -14.47
N LEU A 111 -0.14 -12.32 -14.29
CA LEU A 111 0.84 -11.23 -14.44
C LEU A 111 1.98 -11.34 -13.42
N LEU A 112 1.68 -11.72 -12.18
CA LEU A 112 2.69 -11.87 -11.13
C LEU A 112 3.52 -13.15 -11.27
N PRO A 113 2.94 -14.33 -11.50
CA PRO A 113 3.73 -15.50 -11.88
C PRO A 113 4.64 -15.26 -13.08
N LEU A 114 4.18 -14.55 -14.11
CA LEU A 114 5.01 -14.17 -15.25
C LEU A 114 6.15 -13.21 -14.85
N TYR A 115 5.86 -12.25 -13.97
CA TYR A 115 6.88 -11.36 -13.41
C TYR A 115 7.96 -12.15 -12.62
N TRP A 116 7.54 -13.13 -11.83
CA TRP A 116 8.42 -14.02 -11.09
C TRP A 116 9.22 -14.96 -11.99
N PHE A 117 8.66 -15.42 -13.11
CA PHE A 117 9.42 -16.16 -14.10
C PHE A 117 10.59 -15.33 -14.66
N PHE A 118 10.41 -14.03 -14.90
CA PHE A 118 11.55 -13.18 -15.29
C PHE A 118 12.61 -13.10 -14.19
N TRP A 119 12.22 -13.16 -12.92
CA TRP A 119 13.19 -13.21 -11.82
C TRP A 119 13.97 -14.53 -11.79
N THR A 120 13.35 -15.66 -12.08
CA THR A 120 14.08 -16.95 -12.13
C THR A 120 15.15 -16.94 -13.22
N LEU A 121 14.94 -16.20 -14.32
CA LEU A 121 15.94 -16.00 -15.38
C LEU A 121 17.13 -15.12 -14.94
N ILE A 122 16.91 -14.17 -14.02
CA ILE A 122 17.93 -13.20 -13.58
C ILE A 122 18.66 -13.71 -12.33
N PHE A 123 17.92 -14.23 -11.36
CA PHE A 123 18.40 -14.58 -10.03
C PHE A 123 18.45 -16.09 -9.77
N GLY A 124 17.84 -16.92 -10.61
CA GLY A 124 17.74 -18.35 -10.36
C GLY A 124 16.86 -18.67 -9.15
N GLN A 125 17.28 -19.64 -8.33
CA GLN A 125 16.59 -19.95 -7.08
C GLN A 125 17.06 -19.00 -5.97
N ILE A 126 16.12 -18.29 -5.34
CA ILE A 126 16.35 -17.42 -4.18
C ILE A 126 15.55 -17.93 -2.99
N SER A 127 15.92 -17.53 -1.77
CA SER A 127 15.16 -17.86 -0.56
C SER A 127 13.80 -17.14 -0.52
N SER A 128 12.88 -17.61 0.32
CA SER A 128 11.58 -16.98 0.54
C SER A 128 11.68 -15.55 1.06
N VAL A 129 12.70 -15.28 1.88
CA VAL A 129 13.03 -13.94 2.40
C VAL A 129 13.37 -12.98 1.26
N HIS A 130 14.31 -13.36 0.39
CA HIS A 130 14.68 -12.53 -0.75
C HIS A 130 13.51 -12.32 -1.72
N PHE A 131 12.71 -13.37 -1.94
CA PHE A 131 11.49 -13.29 -2.74
C PHE A 131 10.49 -12.27 -2.17
N ASP A 132 10.28 -12.27 -0.85
CA ASP A 132 9.36 -11.34 -0.21
C ASP A 132 9.87 -9.90 -0.26
N ILE A 133 11.14 -9.69 0.12
CA ILE A 133 11.81 -8.37 0.06
C ILE A 133 11.70 -7.77 -1.35
N LEU A 134 11.96 -8.55 -2.39
CA LEU A 134 11.87 -8.07 -3.78
C LEU A 134 10.44 -7.66 -4.16
N ASN A 135 9.43 -8.40 -3.69
CA ASN A 135 8.03 -8.05 -3.96
C ASN A 135 7.63 -6.76 -3.25
N VAL A 136 7.89 -6.66 -1.94
CA VAL A 136 7.55 -5.47 -1.15
C VAL A 136 8.32 -4.23 -1.62
N PHE A 137 9.60 -4.40 -2.00
CA PHE A 137 10.40 -3.35 -2.63
C PHE A 137 9.77 -2.89 -3.95
N THR A 138 9.44 -3.81 -4.86
CA THR A 138 8.85 -3.48 -6.15
C THR A 138 7.51 -2.75 -5.98
N GLN A 139 6.64 -3.22 -5.09
CA GLN A 139 5.37 -2.55 -4.77
C GLN A 139 5.62 -1.11 -4.26
N SER A 140 6.56 -0.94 -3.33
CA SER A 140 6.93 0.37 -2.78
C SER A 140 7.45 1.32 -3.84
N ILE A 141 8.26 0.81 -4.79
CA ILE A 141 8.76 1.60 -5.93
C ILE A 141 7.62 1.98 -6.89
N LEU A 142 6.71 1.06 -7.21
CA LEU A 142 5.54 1.38 -8.03
C LEU A 142 4.67 2.47 -7.38
N LEU A 143 4.50 2.42 -6.07
CA LEU A 143 3.78 3.44 -5.31
C LEU A 143 4.50 4.79 -5.33
N LEU A 144 5.84 4.82 -5.16
CA LEU A 144 6.64 6.03 -5.30
C LEU A 144 6.54 6.63 -6.71
N ILE A 145 6.58 5.79 -7.75
CA ILE A 145 6.39 6.21 -9.15
C ILE A 145 4.99 6.82 -9.32
N TRP A 146 3.96 6.20 -8.75
CA TRP A 146 2.60 6.74 -8.80
C TRP A 146 2.53 8.14 -8.19
N ILE A 147 3.10 8.33 -6.99
CA ILE A 147 3.13 9.64 -6.32
C ILE A 147 3.88 10.66 -7.19
N GLU A 148 5.12 10.37 -7.60
CA GLU A 148 5.93 11.31 -8.38
C GLU A 148 5.38 11.61 -9.78
N LYS A 149 4.56 10.73 -10.37
CA LYS A 149 4.00 10.94 -11.70
C LYS A 149 2.61 11.58 -11.68
N TYR A 150 1.72 11.12 -10.80
CA TYR A 150 0.31 11.52 -10.81
C TYR A 150 -0.05 12.52 -9.72
N SER A 151 0.71 12.59 -8.62
CA SER A 151 0.54 13.66 -7.62
C SER A 151 1.33 14.93 -8.01
N ALA A 152 2.48 14.79 -8.67
CA ALA A 152 3.40 15.90 -8.88
C ALA A 152 2.90 16.99 -9.84
N GLU A 153 2.02 16.67 -10.78
CA GLU A 153 1.50 17.66 -11.75
C GLU A 153 0.66 18.76 -11.09
N ARG A 154 0.09 18.49 -9.91
CA ARG A 154 -0.87 19.39 -9.22
C ARG A 154 -0.40 19.88 -7.86
N LEU A 155 0.77 19.46 -7.40
CA LEU A 155 1.28 19.71 -6.06
C LEU A 155 2.61 20.45 -6.10
N SER A 156 2.83 21.33 -5.12
CA SER A 156 4.14 21.92 -4.89
C SER A 156 5.17 20.86 -4.47
N LYS A 157 6.46 21.16 -4.66
CA LYS A 157 7.55 20.25 -4.24
C LYS A 157 7.48 19.87 -2.75
N GLN A 158 7.04 20.80 -1.91
CA GLN A 158 6.85 20.58 -0.47
C GLN A 158 5.73 19.56 -0.23
N GLU A 159 4.59 19.76 -0.88
CA GLU A 159 3.42 18.87 -0.79
C GLU A 159 3.74 17.45 -1.26
N ILE A 160 4.49 17.28 -2.35
CA ILE A 160 4.91 15.96 -2.83
C ILE A 160 5.76 15.25 -1.78
N ALA A 161 6.74 15.94 -1.19
CA ALA A 161 7.60 15.36 -0.15
C ALA A 161 6.79 14.88 1.07
N VAL A 162 5.87 15.71 1.58
CA VAL A 162 5.02 15.32 2.71
C VAL A 162 4.05 14.20 2.32
N CYS A 163 3.54 14.20 1.08
CA CYS A 163 2.72 13.11 0.57
C CYS A 163 3.48 11.77 0.56
N ILE A 164 4.72 11.75 0.08
CA ILE A 164 5.58 10.54 0.11
C ILE A 164 5.77 10.06 1.55
N VAL A 165 6.09 10.97 2.48
CA VAL A 165 6.25 10.63 3.91
C VAL A 165 4.97 10.00 4.47
N LEU A 166 3.82 10.64 4.28
CA LEU A 166 2.55 10.14 4.82
C LEU A 166 2.14 8.80 4.20
N VAL A 167 2.35 8.63 2.89
CA VAL A 167 2.09 7.34 2.22
C VAL A 167 2.94 6.25 2.84
N PHE A 168 4.25 6.43 2.98
CA PHE A 168 5.11 5.37 3.53
C PHE A 168 5.00 5.18 5.05
N LEU A 169 4.56 6.19 5.80
CA LEU A 169 4.24 6.03 7.22
C LEU A 169 3.04 5.12 7.45
N LEU A 170 2.03 5.20 6.59
CA LEU A 170 0.82 4.38 6.69
C LEU A 170 0.85 3.15 5.78
N TYR A 171 1.84 3.02 4.89
CA TYR A 171 2.03 1.82 4.08
C TYR A 171 2.30 0.60 4.97
N GLU A 172 1.54 -0.46 4.77
CA GLU A 172 1.66 -1.71 5.53
C GLU A 172 2.64 -2.66 4.83
N PHE A 173 3.95 -2.42 5.03
CA PHE A 173 5.01 -3.22 4.40
C PHE A 173 4.85 -4.73 4.63
N LEU A 174 4.54 -5.16 5.87
CA LEU A 174 4.33 -6.57 6.21
C LEU A 174 3.18 -7.20 5.40
N GLY A 175 2.05 -6.51 5.28
CA GLY A 175 0.93 -7.00 4.50
C GLY A 175 1.23 -7.07 3.00
N GLY A 176 2.17 -6.26 2.52
CA GLY A 176 2.65 -6.29 1.13
C GLY A 176 3.27 -7.64 0.75
N GLY A 177 3.88 -8.33 1.72
CA GLY A 177 4.43 -9.65 1.53
C GLY A 177 3.42 -10.79 1.66
N TRP A 178 2.39 -10.60 2.48
CA TRP A 178 1.34 -11.62 2.65
C TRP A 178 0.27 -11.56 1.57
N LEU A 179 -0.05 -10.37 1.07
CA LEU A 179 -1.14 -10.15 0.11
C LEU A 179 -0.60 -9.55 -1.19
N ILE A 180 0.49 -10.14 -1.71
CA ILE A 180 1.25 -9.64 -2.86
C ILE A 180 0.34 -9.27 -4.04
N ARG A 181 -0.55 -10.18 -4.47
CA ARG A 181 -1.47 -9.95 -5.59
C ARG A 181 -2.38 -8.74 -5.37
N GLN A 182 -2.93 -8.61 -4.17
CA GLN A 182 -3.84 -7.54 -3.79
C GLN A 182 -3.12 -6.20 -3.74
N TYR A 183 -1.86 -6.15 -3.27
CA TYR A 183 -1.07 -4.91 -3.22
C TYR A 183 -0.72 -4.39 -4.61
N TYR A 184 -0.18 -5.25 -5.50
CA TYR A 184 0.07 -4.86 -6.89
C TYR A 184 -1.20 -4.41 -7.60
N SER A 185 -2.29 -5.18 -7.46
CA SER A 185 -3.60 -4.80 -8.00
C SER A 185 -4.05 -3.44 -7.49
N SER A 186 -3.89 -3.17 -6.19
CA SER A 186 -4.30 -1.92 -5.56
C SER A 186 -3.50 -0.72 -6.07
N ILE A 187 -2.19 -0.88 -6.24
CA ILE A 187 -1.33 0.17 -6.79
C ILE A 187 -1.70 0.46 -8.25
N PHE A 188 -1.86 -0.57 -9.10
CA PHE A 188 -2.32 -0.36 -10.48
C PHE A 188 -3.72 0.25 -10.56
N LEU A 189 -4.60 -0.06 -9.60
CA LEU A 189 -5.91 0.57 -9.51
C LEU A 189 -5.79 2.07 -9.21
N LEU A 190 -4.84 2.50 -8.38
CA LEU A 190 -4.55 3.93 -8.17
C LEU A 190 -4.09 4.62 -9.47
N PHE A 191 -3.24 3.96 -10.27
CA PHE A 191 -2.88 4.45 -11.61
C PHE A 191 -4.11 4.58 -12.53
N ALA A 192 -5.01 3.58 -12.52
CA ALA A 192 -6.23 3.61 -13.33
C ALA A 192 -7.17 4.75 -12.90
N LEU A 193 -7.37 4.95 -11.59
CA LEU A 193 -8.25 5.99 -11.04
C LEU A 193 -7.71 7.41 -11.22
N THR A 194 -6.41 7.58 -11.47
CA THR A 194 -5.76 8.89 -11.68
C THR A 194 -5.55 9.24 -13.15
N ALA A 195 -5.61 8.27 -14.05
CA ALA A 195 -5.33 8.51 -15.46
C ALA A 195 -6.43 9.34 -16.15
N TYR A 196 -6.03 10.32 -16.97
CA TYR A 196 -6.98 11.14 -17.75
C TYR A 196 -7.41 10.49 -19.07
N SER A 197 -6.54 9.71 -19.71
CA SER A 197 -6.82 9.09 -21.00
C SER A 197 -7.46 7.72 -20.83
N ARG A 198 -8.53 7.44 -21.58
CA ARG A 198 -9.22 6.13 -21.58
C ARG A 198 -8.27 4.96 -21.79
N PHE A 199 -7.31 5.09 -22.73
CA PHE A 199 -6.32 4.05 -22.97
C PHE A 199 -5.51 3.70 -21.72
N LYS A 200 -4.93 4.70 -21.02
CA LYS A 200 -4.20 4.47 -19.77
C LYS A 200 -5.09 3.87 -18.68
N ILE A 201 -6.34 4.32 -18.56
CA ILE A 201 -7.30 3.75 -17.61
C ILE A 201 -7.47 2.25 -17.87
N PHE A 202 -7.77 1.85 -19.12
CA PHE A 202 -7.93 0.44 -19.48
C PHE A 202 -6.66 -0.36 -19.31
N PHE A 203 -5.50 0.20 -19.68
CA PHE A 203 -4.21 -0.46 -19.51
C PHE A 203 -3.92 -0.77 -18.04
N PHE A 204 -4.03 0.22 -17.15
CA PHE A 204 -3.77 0.00 -15.73
C PHE A 204 -4.85 -0.86 -15.06
N LEU A 205 -6.11 -0.77 -15.49
CA LEU A 205 -7.16 -1.66 -15.03
C LEU A 205 -6.92 -3.11 -15.45
N LEU A 206 -6.43 -3.33 -16.67
CA LEU A 206 -6.05 -4.66 -17.15
C LEU A 206 -4.90 -5.22 -16.30
N LEU A 207 -3.85 -4.43 -16.05
CA LEU A 207 -2.76 -4.86 -15.17
C LEU A 207 -3.26 -5.20 -13.75
N ALA A 208 -4.13 -4.34 -13.18
CA ALA A 208 -4.72 -4.59 -11.87
C ALA A 208 -5.53 -5.90 -11.86
N PHE A 209 -6.34 -6.14 -12.89
CA PHE A 209 -7.15 -7.35 -13.05
C PHE A 209 -6.29 -8.62 -13.20
N LEU A 210 -5.21 -8.55 -13.98
CA LEU A 210 -4.28 -9.67 -14.17
C LEU A 210 -3.42 -9.94 -12.92
N CYS A 211 -3.27 -8.98 -12.01
CA CYS A 211 -2.74 -9.23 -10.67
C CYS A 211 -3.81 -9.83 -9.76
N HIS A 212 -5.02 -9.28 -9.78
CA HIS A 212 -6.13 -9.76 -8.97
C HIS A 212 -7.51 -9.41 -9.54
N THR A 213 -8.35 -10.41 -9.75
CA THR A 213 -9.65 -10.28 -10.43
C THR A 213 -10.66 -9.34 -9.76
N SER A 214 -10.53 -9.10 -8.44
CA SER A 214 -11.43 -8.18 -7.74
C SER A 214 -11.24 -6.71 -8.13
N ALA A 215 -10.15 -6.37 -8.84
CA ALA A 215 -9.86 -5.03 -9.31
C ALA A 215 -11.01 -4.39 -10.10
N ILE A 216 -11.70 -5.15 -10.96
CA ILE A 216 -12.80 -4.64 -11.78
C ILE A 216 -13.95 -4.14 -10.91
N LEU A 217 -14.36 -4.94 -9.93
CA LEU A 217 -15.44 -4.58 -9.02
C LEU A 217 -15.11 -3.28 -8.27
N PHE A 218 -13.90 -3.21 -7.71
CA PHE A 218 -13.47 -2.03 -6.97
C PHE A 218 -13.29 -0.80 -7.86
N PHE A 219 -12.78 -0.96 -9.08
CA PHE A 219 -12.70 0.13 -10.05
C PHE A 219 -14.08 0.72 -10.33
N VAL A 220 -15.08 -0.13 -10.63
CA VAL A 220 -16.45 0.32 -10.92
C VAL A 220 -17.03 1.09 -9.74
N ILE A 221 -16.89 0.55 -8.52
CA ILE A 221 -17.34 1.22 -7.28
C ILE A 221 -16.73 2.61 -7.14
N PHE A 222 -15.40 2.73 -7.24
CA PHE A 222 -14.72 4.02 -7.07
C PHE A 222 -15.01 4.99 -8.19
N TYR A 223 -15.10 4.50 -9.42
CA TYR A 223 -15.46 5.31 -10.57
C TYR A 223 -16.88 5.87 -10.43
N ILE A 224 -17.84 5.06 -9.98
CA ILE A 224 -19.21 5.52 -9.68
C ILE A 224 -19.19 6.52 -8.53
N LEU A 225 -18.42 6.30 -7.45
CA LEU A 225 -18.33 7.27 -6.34
C LEU A 225 -17.75 8.62 -6.77
N GLN A 226 -16.80 8.62 -7.72
CA GLN A 226 -16.22 9.84 -8.29
C GLN A 226 -17.24 10.66 -9.09
N LYS A 227 -18.12 9.99 -9.85
CA LYS A 227 -19.04 10.64 -10.80
C LYS A 227 -20.47 10.81 -10.27
N TYR A 228 -20.96 9.83 -9.53
CA TYR A 228 -22.32 9.66 -9.05
C TYR A 228 -22.33 9.19 -7.59
N PRO A 229 -21.91 10.04 -6.63
CA PRO A 229 -21.66 9.63 -5.25
C PRO A 229 -22.88 8.97 -4.58
N LYS A 230 -24.09 9.49 -4.81
CA LYS A 230 -25.33 8.90 -4.29
C LYS A 230 -25.49 7.44 -4.74
N SER A 231 -25.37 7.18 -6.03
CA SER A 231 -25.43 5.82 -6.59
C SER A 231 -24.29 4.95 -6.07
N GLY A 232 -23.09 5.51 -5.92
CA GLY A 232 -21.95 4.80 -5.36
C GLY A 232 -22.19 4.32 -3.92
N PHE A 233 -22.74 5.17 -3.06
CA PHE A 233 -23.13 4.77 -1.70
C PHE A 233 -24.25 3.74 -1.68
N ILE A 234 -25.24 3.83 -2.58
CA ILE A 234 -26.31 2.83 -2.69
C ILE A 234 -25.73 1.47 -3.10
N VAL A 235 -24.89 1.44 -4.14
CA VAL A 235 -24.21 0.20 -4.58
C VAL A 235 -23.37 -0.39 -3.44
N MET A 236 -22.63 0.45 -2.72
CA MET A 236 -21.83 0.01 -1.58
C MET A 236 -22.68 -0.48 -0.41
N GLY A 237 -23.79 0.19 -0.11
CA GLY A 237 -24.74 -0.24 0.91
C GLY A 237 -25.39 -1.56 0.54
N PHE A 238 -25.74 -1.75 -0.72
CA PHE A 238 -26.28 -3.01 -1.23
C PHE A 238 -25.23 -4.14 -1.16
N LEU A 239 -23.99 -3.90 -1.60
CA LEU A 239 -22.93 -4.89 -1.48
C LEU A 239 -22.63 -5.21 -0.01
N ALA A 240 -22.47 -4.20 0.84
CA ALA A 240 -22.28 -4.39 2.26
C ALA A 240 -23.44 -5.22 2.85
N PHE A 241 -24.68 -4.85 2.57
CA PHE A 241 -25.86 -5.61 2.98
C PHE A 241 -25.78 -7.06 2.49
N MET A 242 -25.47 -7.32 1.22
CA MET A 242 -25.31 -8.69 0.71
C MET A 242 -24.26 -9.50 1.49
N PHE A 243 -23.15 -8.87 1.89
CA PHE A 243 -22.10 -9.49 2.70
C PHE A 243 -22.44 -9.59 4.20
N VAL A 244 -23.23 -8.66 4.77
CA VAL A 244 -23.78 -8.77 6.15
C VAL A 244 -24.83 -9.86 6.21
N SER A 245 -25.73 -9.89 5.22
CA SER A 245 -26.89 -10.76 5.19
C SER A 245 -26.42 -12.17 4.89
N GLN A 246 -26.03 -12.88 5.95
CA GLN A 246 -25.54 -14.25 5.96
C GLN A 246 -26.44 -15.22 5.14
N SER A 247 -27.71 -14.87 4.94
CA SER A 247 -28.71 -15.64 4.20
C SER A 247 -28.62 -15.53 2.66
N ILE A 248 -27.95 -14.53 2.09
CA ILE A 248 -27.95 -14.33 0.62
C ILE A 248 -26.98 -15.28 -0.08
N PHE A 249 -25.80 -15.53 0.49
CA PHE A 249 -24.81 -16.43 -0.14
C PHE A 249 -25.31 -17.86 -0.31
N PRO A 250 -25.97 -18.50 0.67
CA PRO A 250 -26.63 -19.79 0.48
C PRO A 250 -27.72 -19.76 -0.60
N VAL A 251 -28.49 -18.68 -0.70
CA VAL A 251 -29.52 -18.52 -1.74
C VAL A 251 -28.90 -18.39 -3.14
N ILE A 252 -27.81 -17.63 -3.29
CA ILE A 252 -27.07 -17.55 -4.56
C ILE A 252 -26.40 -18.90 -4.88
N PHE A 253 -25.91 -19.61 -3.87
CA PHE A 253 -25.29 -20.92 -4.02
C PHE A 253 -26.30 -21.98 -4.55
N ASN A 254 -27.59 -21.83 -4.26
CA ASN A 254 -28.62 -22.68 -4.87
C ASN A 254 -28.78 -22.48 -6.39
N TYR A 255 -28.25 -21.38 -6.94
CA TYR A 255 -28.22 -21.10 -8.38
C TYR A 255 -26.79 -21.13 -8.96
N VAL A 256 -25.82 -21.66 -8.20
CA VAL A 256 -24.40 -21.60 -8.57
C VAL A 256 -24.12 -22.35 -9.87
N ASP A 257 -24.96 -23.31 -10.24
CA ASP A 257 -24.77 -24.13 -11.43
C ASP A 257 -24.78 -23.35 -12.75
N ILE A 258 -25.41 -22.18 -12.76
CA ILE A 258 -25.48 -21.26 -13.91
C ILE A 258 -24.20 -20.42 -14.06
N LEU A 259 -23.41 -20.30 -12.99
CA LEU A 259 -22.19 -19.50 -12.99
C LEU A 259 -21.00 -20.28 -13.55
N PRO A 260 -20.04 -19.62 -14.23
CA PRO A 260 -18.77 -20.23 -14.57
C PRO A 260 -18.07 -20.85 -13.35
N ASP A 261 -17.38 -21.98 -13.54
CA ASP A 261 -16.82 -22.77 -12.45
C ASP A 261 -15.86 -22.00 -11.51
N PHE A 262 -15.26 -20.89 -11.97
CA PHE A 262 -14.41 -20.06 -11.12
C PHE A 262 -15.21 -19.26 -10.08
N PHE A 263 -16.43 -18.85 -10.40
CA PHE A 263 -17.31 -18.19 -9.44
C PHE A 263 -17.86 -19.19 -8.41
N LYS A 264 -18.20 -20.42 -8.84
CA LYS A 264 -18.73 -21.47 -7.95
C LYS A 264 -17.81 -21.78 -6.77
N LEU A 265 -16.52 -22.03 -7.06
CA LEU A 265 -15.51 -22.32 -6.05
C LEU A 265 -15.31 -21.16 -5.07
N LYS A 266 -15.27 -19.92 -5.58
CA LYS A 266 -15.10 -18.73 -4.75
C LYS A 266 -16.31 -18.51 -3.85
N LEU A 267 -17.53 -18.74 -4.36
CA LEU A 267 -18.77 -18.66 -3.58
C LEU A 267 -18.78 -19.69 -2.43
N GLY A 268 -18.32 -20.92 -2.70
CA GLY A 268 -18.20 -21.98 -1.69
C GLY A 268 -17.18 -21.71 -0.58
N VAL A 269 -16.17 -20.85 -0.82
CA VAL A 269 -15.26 -20.38 0.25
C VAL A 269 -15.97 -19.39 1.16
N TYR A 270 -16.76 -18.46 0.59
CA TYR A 270 -17.50 -17.47 1.37
C TYR A 270 -18.60 -18.07 2.27
N THR A 271 -19.14 -19.24 1.91
CA THR A 271 -20.09 -19.97 2.76
C THR A 271 -19.42 -20.75 3.90
N LYS A 272 -18.12 -21.06 3.81
CA LYS A 272 -17.39 -21.83 4.82
C LYS A 272 -16.71 -20.96 5.88
N VAL A 273 -16.21 -19.77 5.52
CA VAL A 273 -15.47 -18.88 6.44
C VAL A 273 -16.43 -17.96 7.24
N MET A 274 -17.54 -18.52 7.70
CA MET A 274 -18.66 -17.80 8.30
C MET A 274 -18.49 -17.52 9.81
N GLN A 275 -17.40 -17.93 10.47
CA GLN A 275 -17.33 -17.95 11.94
C GLN A 275 -16.21 -17.13 12.60
N ASP A 276 -15.16 -16.73 11.89
CA ASP A 276 -14.14 -15.87 12.48
C ASP A 276 -14.33 -14.45 11.97
N GLY A 277 -14.77 -13.55 12.85
CA GLY A 277 -14.75 -12.10 12.65
C GLY A 277 -13.56 -11.54 13.42
N ALA A 278 -12.51 -11.09 12.73
CA ALA A 278 -11.40 -10.40 13.35
C ALA A 278 -11.73 -8.92 13.39
N LEU A 279 -11.86 -8.36 14.60
CA LEU A 279 -11.99 -6.92 14.77
C LEU A 279 -10.76 -6.23 14.16
N PRO A 280 -10.95 -5.19 13.32
CA PRO A 280 -9.84 -4.39 12.84
C PRO A 280 -9.01 -3.88 14.02
N SER A 281 -7.68 -3.88 13.88
CA SER A 281 -6.79 -3.34 14.92
C SER A 281 -7.28 -1.94 15.35
N PRO A 282 -7.35 -1.64 16.66
CA PRO A 282 -7.79 -0.33 17.16
C PRO A 282 -7.06 0.84 16.51
N ARG A 283 -5.80 0.64 16.11
CA ARG A 283 -5.01 1.61 15.35
C ARG A 283 -5.68 2.05 14.05
N TYR A 284 -6.20 1.09 13.28
CA TYR A 284 -6.85 1.35 11.98
C TYR A 284 -8.18 2.08 12.15
N LEU A 285 -8.93 1.74 13.20
CA LEU A 285 -10.17 2.45 13.55
C LEU A 285 -9.90 3.91 13.93
N ILE A 286 -8.85 4.17 14.72
CA ILE A 286 -8.45 5.53 15.11
C ILE A 286 -8.05 6.36 13.88
N ILE A 287 -7.16 5.84 13.03
CA ILE A 287 -6.73 6.52 11.80
C ILE A 287 -7.94 6.80 10.90
N GLY A 288 -8.83 5.82 10.76
CA GLY A 288 -10.06 5.97 9.99
C GLY A 288 -10.99 7.05 10.51
N PHE A 289 -11.23 7.04 11.82
CA PHE A 289 -12.04 8.05 12.47
C PHE A 289 -11.47 9.45 12.26
N ILE A 290 -10.16 9.63 12.44
CA ILE A 290 -9.47 10.90 12.20
C ILE A 290 -9.62 11.33 10.74
N LEU A 291 -9.39 10.42 9.79
CA LEU A 291 -9.50 10.70 8.37
C LEU A 291 -10.92 11.19 8.02
N VAL A 292 -11.96 10.52 8.52
CA VAL A 292 -13.35 10.89 8.30
C VAL A 292 -13.68 12.23 8.94
N LEU A 293 -13.28 12.44 10.20
CA LEU A 293 -13.51 13.68 10.94
C LEU A 293 -12.95 14.89 10.17
N TYR A 294 -11.68 14.82 9.76
CA TYR A 294 -11.09 15.90 8.97
C TYR A 294 -11.67 15.99 7.56
N SER A 295 -12.14 14.88 7.00
CA SER A 295 -12.85 14.91 5.70
C SER A 295 -14.15 15.68 5.76
N LEU A 296 -14.87 15.62 6.89
CA LEU A 296 -16.08 16.41 7.12
C LEU A 296 -15.73 17.89 7.32
N ILE A 297 -14.69 18.21 8.10
CA ILE A 297 -14.22 19.59 8.34
C ILE A 297 -13.77 20.26 7.03
N PHE A 298 -12.98 19.57 6.21
CA PHE A 298 -12.41 20.09 4.97
C PHE A 298 -13.19 19.69 3.72
N PHE A 299 -14.42 19.19 3.86
CA PHE A 299 -15.19 18.56 2.77
C PHE A 299 -15.16 19.35 1.46
N LYS A 300 -15.45 20.65 1.50
CA LYS A 300 -15.51 21.50 0.30
C LYS A 300 -14.14 21.74 -0.36
N LYS A 301 -13.05 21.60 0.39
CA LYS A 301 -11.65 21.85 -0.05
C LYS A 301 -10.95 20.59 -0.57
N ILE A 302 -11.51 19.41 -0.32
CA ILE A 302 -10.98 18.15 -0.84
C ILE A 302 -11.28 18.06 -2.34
N ASP A 303 -10.29 17.60 -3.12
CA ASP A 303 -10.46 17.32 -4.55
C ASP A 303 -11.68 16.42 -4.77
N SER A 304 -12.59 16.87 -5.64
CA SER A 304 -13.82 16.16 -5.98
C SER A 304 -13.59 14.70 -6.38
N GLN A 305 -12.45 14.40 -7.00
CA GLN A 305 -12.06 13.05 -7.41
C GLN A 305 -11.88 12.11 -6.20
N TRP A 306 -11.45 12.62 -5.05
CA TRP A 306 -11.12 11.76 -3.90
C TRP A 306 -12.13 11.88 -2.76
N ARG A 307 -12.87 12.99 -2.71
CA ARG A 307 -13.77 13.32 -1.59
C ARG A 307 -14.68 12.18 -1.15
N TRP A 308 -15.41 11.58 -2.08
CA TRP A 308 -16.39 10.56 -1.75
C TRP A 308 -15.78 9.18 -1.50
N ILE A 309 -14.65 8.88 -2.15
CA ILE A 309 -13.83 7.70 -1.86
C ILE A 309 -13.35 7.79 -0.41
N ILE A 310 -12.80 8.93 0.01
CA ILE A 310 -12.30 9.11 1.38
C ILE A 310 -13.43 9.02 2.41
N ILE A 311 -14.62 9.57 2.12
CA ILE A 311 -15.76 9.49 3.06
C ILE A 311 -16.27 8.06 3.21
N LEU A 312 -16.23 7.27 2.14
CA LEU A 312 -16.61 5.85 2.19
C LEU A 312 -15.76 5.06 3.20
N TYR A 313 -14.54 5.51 3.49
CA TYR A 313 -13.66 4.92 4.49
C TYR A 313 -14.36 4.71 5.84
N GLY A 314 -15.14 5.69 6.32
CA GLY A 314 -15.83 5.63 7.60
C GLY A 314 -16.84 4.48 7.70
N PRO A 315 -17.85 4.43 6.81
CA PRO A 315 -18.76 3.30 6.71
C PRO A 315 -18.04 1.96 6.58
N ILE A 316 -16.96 1.88 5.79
CA ILE A 316 -16.17 0.65 5.66
C ILE A 316 -15.55 0.24 7.00
N CYS A 317 -14.96 1.16 7.77
CA CYS A 317 -14.42 0.88 9.11
C CYS A 317 -15.48 0.30 10.04
N CYS A 318 -16.64 0.96 10.08
CA CYS A 318 -17.73 0.56 10.97
C CYS A 318 -18.21 -0.84 10.60
N ILE A 319 -18.39 -1.10 9.30
CA ILE A 319 -18.93 -2.36 8.79
C ILE A 319 -17.92 -3.51 8.89
N ALA A 320 -16.63 -3.25 8.70
CA ALA A 320 -15.57 -4.25 8.80
C ALA A 320 -15.51 -4.93 10.19
N GLY A 321 -15.97 -4.26 11.25
CA GLY A 321 -16.09 -4.86 12.58
C GLY A 321 -17.26 -5.85 12.75
N PHE A 322 -18.20 -5.90 11.80
CA PHE A 322 -19.43 -6.70 11.90
C PHE A 322 -19.60 -7.75 10.78
N ILE A 323 -18.77 -7.73 9.73
CA ILE A 323 -18.93 -8.61 8.55
C ILE A 323 -17.74 -9.55 8.41
N SER A 324 -18.01 -10.75 7.87
CA SER A 324 -17.04 -11.73 7.39
C SER A 324 -15.77 -11.09 6.81
N ILE A 325 -14.65 -11.49 7.39
CA ILE A 325 -13.29 -11.00 7.21
C ILE A 325 -12.90 -10.78 5.74
N HIS A 326 -13.25 -11.67 4.81
CA HIS A 326 -12.54 -11.74 3.52
C HIS A 326 -12.92 -10.73 2.44
N PHE A 327 -14.17 -10.25 2.37
CA PHE A 327 -14.51 -9.20 1.39
C PHE A 327 -13.97 -7.84 1.84
N PHE A 328 -14.09 -7.57 3.14
CA PHE A 328 -13.61 -6.34 3.74
C PHE A 328 -12.09 -6.31 3.84
N GLU A 329 -11.38 -7.40 4.14
CA GLU A 329 -9.91 -7.48 4.07
C GLU A 329 -9.36 -6.96 2.73
N ARG A 330 -10.00 -7.30 1.62
CA ARG A 330 -9.52 -6.93 0.28
C ARG A 330 -9.78 -5.47 -0.07
N LEU A 331 -10.90 -4.94 0.39
CA LEU A 331 -11.21 -3.51 0.30
C LEU A 331 -10.33 -2.72 1.29
N VAL A 332 -10.00 -3.33 2.43
CA VAL A 332 -9.09 -2.82 3.45
C VAL A 332 -7.67 -2.68 2.89
N VAL A 333 -7.16 -3.63 2.09
CA VAL A 333 -5.82 -3.49 1.48
C VAL A 333 -5.69 -2.19 0.66
N LEU A 334 -6.63 -1.91 -0.24
CA LEU A 334 -6.55 -0.66 -1.00
C LEU A 334 -6.66 0.58 -0.12
N TYR A 335 -7.63 0.60 0.81
CA TYR A 335 -7.93 1.78 1.62
C TYR A 335 -6.93 2.04 2.75
N TYR A 336 -6.57 0.99 3.50
CA TYR A 336 -5.76 1.07 4.72
C TYR A 336 -4.29 0.85 4.41
N ALA A 337 -3.98 -0.17 3.61
CA ALA A 337 -2.59 -0.57 3.44
C ALA A 337 -1.85 0.21 2.35
N VAL A 338 -2.54 0.65 1.29
CA VAL A 338 -1.90 1.32 0.15
C VAL A 338 -2.22 2.82 0.08
N ALA A 339 -3.49 3.22 0.09
CA ALA A 339 -3.91 4.59 -0.22
C ALA A 339 -4.11 5.50 1.01
N SER A 340 -4.09 4.94 2.23
CA SER A 340 -4.43 5.66 3.47
C SER A 340 -3.61 6.94 3.68
N GLY A 341 -2.29 6.86 3.55
CA GLY A 341 -1.41 8.02 3.68
C GLY A 341 -1.65 9.10 2.63
N PHE A 342 -2.01 8.71 1.41
CA PHE A 342 -2.40 9.66 0.37
C PHE A 342 -3.73 10.34 0.70
N PHE A 343 -4.74 9.60 1.17
CA PHE A 343 -6.00 10.19 1.61
C PHE A 343 -5.81 11.15 2.77
N PHE A 344 -4.97 10.78 3.73
CA PHE A 344 -4.60 11.61 4.86
C PHE A 344 -3.95 12.92 4.40
N PHE A 345 -3.03 12.84 3.45
CA PHE A 345 -2.42 14.01 2.79
C PHE A 345 -3.47 14.88 2.08
N VAL A 346 -4.33 14.30 1.25
CA VAL A 346 -5.36 15.03 0.47
C VAL A 346 -6.32 15.81 1.37
N VAL A 347 -6.68 15.23 2.52
CA VAL A 347 -7.56 15.88 3.51
C VAL A 347 -6.83 17.03 4.22
N LEU A 348 -5.62 16.77 4.72
CA LEU A 348 -4.90 17.69 5.60
C LEU A 348 -4.07 18.75 4.88
N LYS A 349 -3.76 18.61 3.58
CA LYS A 349 -2.98 19.63 2.84
C LYS A 349 -3.60 21.03 2.86
N ASN A 350 -4.89 21.12 3.16
CA ASN A 350 -5.61 22.38 3.36
C ASN A 350 -5.24 23.12 4.67
N SER A 351 -4.52 22.47 5.58
CA SER A 351 -4.00 23.04 6.83
C SER A 351 -2.60 22.50 7.08
N TYR A 352 -1.57 23.27 6.69
CA TYR A 352 -0.17 22.89 6.87
C TYR A 352 0.17 22.53 8.32
N VAL A 353 -0.36 23.27 9.30
CA VAL A 353 -0.12 22.98 10.72
C VAL A 353 -0.61 21.58 11.08
N MET A 354 -1.83 21.22 10.67
CA MET A 354 -2.39 19.89 10.95
C MET A 354 -1.66 18.80 10.15
N LEU A 355 -1.31 19.09 8.89
CA LEU A 355 -0.58 18.16 8.03
C LEU A 355 0.75 17.75 8.67
N TYR A 356 1.57 18.73 9.09
CA TYR A 356 2.86 18.46 9.71
C TYR A 356 2.72 17.86 11.11
N LEU A 357 1.80 18.37 11.93
CA LEU A 357 1.52 17.82 13.26
C LEU A 357 1.21 16.32 13.18
N TRP A 358 0.29 15.93 12.29
CA TRP A 358 -0.05 14.53 12.14
C TRP A 358 1.05 13.72 11.47
N ALA A 359 1.81 14.26 10.51
CA ALA A 359 2.96 13.56 9.96
C ALA A 359 3.97 13.20 11.05
N PHE A 360 4.23 14.12 11.99
CA PHE A 360 5.07 13.84 13.17
C PHE A 360 4.44 12.82 14.12
N ILE A 361 3.15 12.93 14.45
CA ILE A 361 2.46 11.95 15.30
C ILE A 361 2.54 10.55 14.69
N LEU A 362 2.26 10.41 13.40
CA LEU A 362 2.32 9.14 12.68
C LEU A 362 3.75 8.60 12.57
N PHE A 363 4.76 9.49 12.45
CA PHE A 363 6.16 9.10 12.49
C PHE A 363 6.54 8.47 13.84
N ILE A 364 6.18 9.11 14.95
CA ILE A 364 6.41 8.58 16.29
C ILE A 364 5.62 7.29 16.54
N ASP A 365 4.36 7.24 16.10
CA ASP A 365 3.54 6.02 16.17
C ASP A 365 4.17 4.87 15.37
N ARG A 366 4.76 5.15 14.21
CA ARG A 366 5.44 4.14 13.38
C ARG A 366 6.69 3.60 14.08
N ILE A 367 7.50 4.46 14.69
CA ILE A 367 8.66 4.04 15.51
C ILE A 367 8.18 3.18 16.68
N ARG A 368 7.19 3.65 17.43
CA ARG A 368 6.63 2.91 18.57
C ARG A 368 6.08 1.54 18.16
N THR A 369 5.38 1.49 17.04
CA THR A 369 4.83 0.25 16.49
C THR A 369 5.97 -0.72 16.15
N TYR A 370 7.01 -0.23 15.47
CA TYR A 370 8.19 -1.04 15.15
C TYR A 370 8.90 -1.58 16.40
N ILE A 371 9.12 -0.74 17.42
CA ILE A 371 9.74 -1.17 18.70
C ILE A 371 8.86 -2.19 19.43
N LYS A 372 7.55 -1.96 19.51
CA LYS A 372 6.63 -2.93 20.14
C LYS A 372 6.62 -4.28 19.46
N PHE A 373 6.70 -4.29 18.14
CA PHE A 373 6.83 -5.53 17.37
C PHE A 373 8.15 -6.22 17.70
N LYS A 374 9.25 -5.47 17.79
CA LYS A 374 10.57 -5.99 18.20
C LYS A 374 10.57 -6.61 19.60
N ASP A 375 9.95 -5.97 20.57
CA ASP A 375 9.99 -6.40 21.98
C ASP A 375 9.03 -7.56 22.30
N ASN A 376 8.14 -7.92 21.37
CA ASN A 376 7.19 -9.03 21.54
C ASN A 376 7.35 -10.08 20.42
N PRO A 377 8.46 -10.85 20.42
CA PRO A 377 8.77 -11.82 19.36
C PRO A 377 7.88 -13.07 19.39
N ILE A 378 7.14 -13.31 20.48
CA ILE A 378 6.19 -14.43 20.60
C ILE A 378 4.99 -14.13 19.68
N GLY A 379 5.12 -14.51 18.41
CA GLY A 379 4.14 -14.24 17.36
C GLY A 379 4.58 -13.23 16.31
N SER A 380 5.83 -12.77 16.32
CA SER A 380 6.38 -12.03 15.18
C SER A 380 6.82 -13.00 14.10
N PHE A 381 6.29 -12.81 12.91
CA PHE A 381 6.67 -13.55 11.71
C PHE A 381 7.89 -12.94 11.01
N VAL A 382 8.45 -11.85 11.51
CA VAL A 382 9.57 -11.11 10.91
C VAL A 382 10.75 -11.05 11.88
N ASN A 383 11.94 -11.30 11.37
CA ASN A 383 13.23 -11.07 11.98
C ASN A 383 13.42 -9.58 12.21
N PHE A 384 13.74 -9.22 13.45
CA PHE A 384 14.00 -7.83 13.81
C PHE A 384 15.48 -7.55 13.79
N TYR A 385 15.85 -6.54 13.01
CA TYR A 385 17.21 -6.02 13.06
C TYR A 385 17.38 -5.12 14.28
N PRO A 386 18.46 -5.30 15.05
CA PRO A 386 18.82 -4.33 16.06
C PRO A 386 19.08 -2.98 15.39
N ILE A 387 18.83 -1.92 16.16
CA ILE A 387 19.12 -0.55 15.75
C ILE A 387 20.63 -0.42 15.50
N THR A 388 21.46 -1.20 16.19
CA THR A 388 22.91 -1.29 15.99
C THR A 388 23.33 -2.74 15.71
N GLY A 389 24.14 -3.01 14.67
CA GLY A 389 24.58 -4.36 14.31
C GLY A 389 25.79 -4.39 13.38
N ASP A 390 26.26 -5.60 13.07
CA ASP A 390 27.38 -5.85 12.16
C ASP A 390 27.02 -5.52 10.70
N TRP A 391 28.04 -5.22 9.90
CA TRP A 391 27.87 -4.81 8.49
C TRP A 391 27.17 -5.88 7.66
N PHE A 392 26.18 -5.47 6.86
CA PHE A 392 25.45 -6.33 5.92
C PHE A 392 24.79 -7.55 6.58
N TYR A 393 24.50 -7.47 7.88
CA TYR A 393 23.93 -8.57 8.65
C TYR A 393 22.68 -9.19 7.99
N PHE A 394 21.85 -8.36 7.34
CA PHE A 394 20.63 -8.79 6.64
C PHE A 394 20.83 -9.29 5.19
N LEU A 395 22.03 -9.19 4.62
CA LEU A 395 22.36 -9.76 3.30
C LEU A 395 23.14 -11.08 3.40
N LEU A 396 23.64 -11.41 4.58
CA LEU A 396 24.52 -12.55 4.84
C LEU A 396 23.82 -13.72 5.56
N GLN A 397 22.52 -13.59 5.84
CA GLN A 397 21.61 -14.65 6.29
C GLN A 397 20.77 -15.11 5.09
#